data_AF-A0AAE0ZF57-F1
#
_entry.id   AF-A0AAE0ZF57-F1
#
_cell.length_a   1.000
_cell.length_b   1.000
_cell.length_c   1.000
_cell.angle_alpha   90.00
_cell.angle_beta   90.00
_cell.angle_gamma   90.00
#
_symmetry.space_group_name_H-M   'P 1'
#
loop_
_entity.id
_entity.type
_entity.pdbx_description
1 polymer ?
#
loop_
_entity_poly.entity_id
_entity_poly.type
_entity_poly.pdbx_seq_one_letter_code
_entity_poly.pdbx_strand_id
1 'polypeptide(L)'
;MTDARDPAKVTKIRCPAPGCQESWPSNTSSDVLLRLLDIHKRTAHPTTGPATVPTATRVKAEKVKRPIISVSGSSEEWTYFKQKWSEYKLTT
;
A
#
# COMPACT_ATOMS: atom_id res chain seq x y z
N MET A 1 0.79 -21.12 49.83
CA MET A 1 0.21 -19.96 49.12
C MET A 1 1.15 -19.60 47.99
N THR A 2 1.16 -20.39 46.92
CA THR A 2 2.01 -20.15 45.75
C THR A 2 1.09 -19.79 44.60
N ASP A 3 0.98 -18.48 44.36
CA ASP A 3 0.29 -17.86 43.25
C ASP A 3 0.90 -18.37 41.94
N ALA A 4 0.25 -19.36 41.34
CA ALA A 4 0.56 -19.83 40.00
C ALA A 4 0.04 -18.78 39.02
N ARG A 5 0.90 -17.82 38.68
CA ARG A 5 0.61 -16.79 37.68
C ARG A 5 0.18 -17.46 36.37
N ASP A 6 -1.09 -17.30 36.03
CA ASP A 6 -1.75 -17.77 34.81
C ASP A 6 -0.91 -17.38 33.58
N PRO A 7 -0.49 -18.32 32.71
CA PRO A 7 0.26 -17.99 31.52
C PRO A 7 -0.71 -17.30 30.56
N ALA A 8 -0.71 -15.97 30.59
CA ALA A 8 -1.45 -15.08 29.72
C ALA A 8 -1.63 -15.73 28.34
N LYS A 9 -2.86 -16.15 28.06
CA LYS A 9 -3.28 -16.79 26.81
C LYS A 9 -2.81 -15.92 25.65
N VAL A 10 -1.68 -16.26 25.04
CA VAL A 10 -1.11 -15.52 23.91
C VAL A 10 -2.06 -15.73 22.74
N THR A 11 -2.92 -14.74 22.51
CA THR A 11 -3.77 -14.73 21.32
C THR A 11 -2.88 -14.48 20.11
N LYS A 12 -3.15 -15.16 18.99
CA LYS A 12 -2.36 -15.01 17.76
C LYS A 12 -3.20 -14.29 16.71
N ILE A 13 -2.59 -13.33 16.03
CA ILE A 13 -3.15 -12.61 14.89
C ILE A 13 -2.73 -13.38 13.63
N ARG A 14 -3.69 -13.92 12.88
CA ARG A 14 -3.41 -14.66 11.64
C ARG A 14 -3.30 -13.72 10.44
N CYS A 15 -2.46 -14.08 9.48
CA CYS A 15 -2.45 -13.42 8.18
C CYS A 15 -3.82 -13.57 7.49
N PRO A 16 -4.41 -12.48 6.94
CA PRO A 16 -5.70 -12.53 6.27
C PRO A 16 -5.63 -13.06 4.83
N ALA A 17 -4.43 -13.31 4.29
CA ALA A 17 -4.28 -13.81 2.93
C ALA A 17 -4.82 -15.25 2.79
N PRO A 18 -5.52 -15.58 1.70
CA PRO A 18 -6.10 -16.90 1.50
C PRO A 18 -5.01 -17.98 1.46
N GLY A 19 -5.18 -19.03 2.27
CA GLY A 19 -4.23 -20.14 2.35
C GLY A 19 -2.94 -19.84 3.14
N CYS A 20 -2.78 -18.62 3.67
CA CYS A 20 -1.63 -18.31 4.51
C CYS A 20 -1.83 -18.83 5.94
N GLN A 21 -0.82 -19.53 6.47
CA GLN A 21 -0.85 -20.10 7.83
C GLN A 21 -0.03 -19.29 8.83
N GLU A 22 0.60 -18.19 8.40
CA GLU A 22 1.45 -17.37 9.25
C GLU A 22 0.64 -16.64 10.34
N SER A 23 1.22 -16.56 11.54
CA SER A 23 0.55 -15.92 12.67
C SER A 23 1.53 -15.26 13.63
N TRP A 24 1.14 -14.10 14.16
CA TRP A 24 1.96 -13.30 15.07
C TRP A 24 1.35 -13.24 16.47
N PRO A 25 2.17 -13.22 17.53
CA PRO A 25 1.68 -13.01 18.89
C PRO A 25 0.99 -11.64 19.03
N SER A 26 -0.18 -11.59 19.68
CA SER A 26 -0.93 -10.35 19.91
C SER A 26 -0.25 -9.39 20.88
N ASN A 27 0.70 -9.88 21.68
CA ASN A 27 1.52 -9.07 22.58
C ASN A 27 2.69 -8.39 21.87
N THR A 28 2.83 -8.56 20.55
CA THR A 28 3.81 -7.82 19.74
C THR A 28 3.40 -6.35 19.68
N SER A 29 4.35 -5.44 19.87
CA SER A 29 4.09 -4.01 19.69
C SER A 29 3.60 -3.71 18.27
N SER A 30 2.67 -2.76 18.14
CA SER A 30 2.01 -2.45 16.87
C SER A 30 3.01 -2.08 15.77
N ASP A 31 4.04 -1.30 16.08
CA ASP A 31 5.09 -0.91 15.12
C ASP A 31 5.86 -2.12 14.58
N VAL A 32 6.21 -3.06 15.45
CA VAL A 32 6.93 -4.28 15.07
C VAL A 32 6.01 -5.19 14.25
N LEU A 33 4.75 -5.34 14.66
CA LEU A 33 3.77 -6.14 13.93
C LEU A 33 3.54 -5.61 12.50
N LEU A 34 3.42 -4.29 12.33
CA LEU A 34 3.29 -3.67 11.01
C LEU A 34 4.51 -3.92 10.13
N ARG A 35 5.73 -3.87 10.69
CA ARG A 35 6.96 -4.18 9.95
C ARG A 35 7.02 -5.64 9.53
N LEU A 36 6.66 -6.56 10.42
CA LEU A 36 6.60 -7.99 10.12
C LEU A 36 5.57 -8.27 9.02
N LEU A 37 4.41 -7.63 9.08
CA LEU A 37 3.36 -7.80 8.07
C LEU A 37 3.77 -7.25 6.70
N ASP A 38 4.46 -6.12 6.65
CA ASP A 38 5.00 -5.54 5.41
C ASP A 38 6.07 -6.43 4.77
N ILE A 39 6.97 -7.00 5.58
CA ILE A 39 7.98 -7.95 5.11
C ILE A 39 7.29 -9.21 4.59
N HIS A 40 6.37 -9.79 5.37
CA HIS A 40 5.64 -11.00 5.01
C HIS A 40 4.83 -10.82 3.72
N LYS A 41 4.15 -9.68 3.56
CA LYS A 41 3.45 -9.34 2.32
C LYS A 41 4.39 -9.40 1.11
N ARG A 42 5.61 -8.86 1.22
CA ARG A 42 6.58 -8.82 0.12
C ARG A 42 7.18 -10.19 -0.21
N THR A 43 7.39 -11.04 0.80
CA THR A 43 8.09 -12.34 0.61
C THR A 43 7.15 -13.51 0.37
N ALA A 44 5.98 -13.55 1.02
CA ALA A 44 5.02 -14.65 0.94
C ALA A 44 3.85 -14.36 -0.01
N HIS A 45 3.54 -13.08 -0.26
CA HIS A 45 2.41 -12.65 -1.11
C HIS A 45 2.85 -11.63 -2.17
N PRO A 46 3.86 -11.96 -3.01
CA PRO A 46 4.30 -11.05 -4.06
C PRO A 46 3.11 -10.73 -4.97
N THR A 47 2.69 -9.47 -4.96
CA THR A 47 1.74 -8.97 -5.95
C THR A 47 2.43 -9.07 -7.31
N THR A 48 1.89 -9.92 -8.19
CA THR A 48 2.32 -10.06 -9.59
C THR A 48 1.98 -8.85 -10.47
N GLY A 49 1.53 -7.74 -9.85
CA GLY A 49 1.40 -6.44 -10.51
C GLY A 49 2.74 -5.73 -10.65
N PRO A 50 2.84 -4.71 -11.52
CA PRO A 50 4.08 -3.99 -11.78
C PRO A 50 4.71 -3.54 -10.47
N ALA A 51 5.97 -3.95 -10.28
CA ALA A 51 6.75 -3.70 -9.08
C ALA A 51 6.58 -2.24 -8.64
N THR A 52 6.05 -2.02 -7.44
CA THR A 52 6.21 -0.73 -6.79
C THR A 52 7.68 -0.62 -6.42
N VAL A 53 8.46 -0.11 -7.36
CA VAL A 53 9.90 0.11 -7.23
C VAL A 53 10.11 0.87 -5.92
N PRO A 54 10.98 0.39 -5.01
CA PRO A 54 11.34 1.16 -3.84
C PRO A 54 11.87 2.50 -4.34
N THR A 55 11.46 3.58 -3.70
CA THR A 55 11.80 4.96 -4.06
C THR A 55 13.33 5.14 -4.03
N ALA A 56 14.00 4.72 -5.10
CA ALA A 56 15.39 4.98 -5.40
C ALA A 56 15.34 6.02 -6.51
N THR A 57 15.74 7.24 -6.13
CA THR A 57 16.09 8.35 -7.00
C THR A 57 15.22 8.45 -8.24
N ARG A 58 14.06 9.09 -8.06
CA ARG A 58 13.27 9.64 -9.14
C ARG A 58 14.21 10.56 -9.94
N VAL A 59 14.84 10.03 -10.97
CA VAL A 59 15.31 10.81 -12.11
C VAL A 59 14.16 11.77 -12.40
N LYS A 60 14.44 13.07 -12.41
CA LYS A 60 13.49 14.11 -12.81
C LYS A 60 13.19 13.90 -14.31
N ALA A 61 12.51 12.81 -14.66
CA ALA A 61 11.66 12.79 -15.82
C ALA A 61 10.61 13.86 -15.52
N GLU A 62 10.58 14.89 -16.36
CA GLU A 62 9.62 15.98 -16.30
C GLU A 62 8.23 15.36 -16.26
N LYS A 63 7.70 15.17 -15.04
CA LYS A 63 6.43 14.48 -14.86
C LYS A 63 5.38 15.45 -15.35
N VAL A 64 4.83 15.18 -16.52
CA VAL A 64 3.70 15.91 -17.09
C VAL A 64 2.71 16.11 -15.95
N LYS A 65 2.45 17.37 -15.58
CA LYS A 65 1.58 17.68 -14.44
C LYS A 65 0.20 17.10 -14.72
N ARG A 66 -0.36 16.39 -13.74
CA ARG A 66 -1.72 15.85 -13.83
C ARG A 66 -2.69 17.00 -14.17
N PRO A 67 -3.47 16.91 -15.26
CA PRO A 67 -4.47 17.92 -15.59
C PRO A 67 -5.50 18.04 -14.46
N ILE A 68 -5.96 19.26 -14.16
CA ILE A 68 -6.99 19.57 -13.16
C ILE A 68 -8.07 20.39 -13.88
N ILE A 69 -9.34 20.10 -13.62
CA ILE A 69 -10.47 20.87 -14.12
C ILE A 69 -11.39 21.25 -12.96
N SER A 70 -11.91 22.48 -12.99
CA SER A 70 -12.85 22.96 -11.98
C SER A 70 -14.29 22.59 -12.37
N VAL A 71 -15.15 22.43 -11.36
CA VAL A 71 -16.59 22.09 -11.56
C VAL A 71 -17.34 23.22 -12.29
N SER A 72 -16.79 24.44 -12.30
CA SER A 72 -17.32 25.62 -12.97
C SER A 72 -16.74 25.84 -14.39
N GLY A 73 -15.99 24.88 -14.92
CA GLY A 73 -15.34 25.00 -16.23
C GLY A 73 -16.33 25.00 -17.41
N SER A 74 -15.96 25.68 -18.49
CA SER A 74 -16.72 25.65 -19.74
C SER A 74 -16.57 24.32 -20.48
N SER A 75 -17.43 24.06 -21.47
CA SER A 75 -17.34 22.88 -22.34
C SER A 75 -16.01 22.80 -23.12
N GLU A 76 -15.41 23.96 -23.40
CA GLU A 76 -14.09 24.09 -24.02
C GLU A 76 -12.99 23.61 -23.07
N GLU A 77 -13.04 24.02 -21.80
CA GLU A 77 -12.11 23.54 -20.78
C GLU A 77 -12.23 22.02 -20.58
N TRP A 78 -13.44 21.47 -20.61
CA TRP A 78 -13.65 20.02 -20.55
C TRP A 78 -13.05 19.28 -21.74
N THR A 79 -13.15 19.87 -22.94
CA THR A 79 -12.56 19.29 -24.16
C THR A 79 -11.03 19.33 -24.09
N TYR A 80 -10.47 20.46 -23.67
CA TYR A 80 -9.03 20.61 -23.42
C TYR A 80 -8.52 19.63 -22.36
N PHE A 81 -9.26 19.46 -21.25
CA PHE A 81 -8.93 18.49 -20.21
C PHE A 81 -8.88 17.06 -20.74
N LYS A 82 -9.86 16.63 -21.54
CA LYS A 82 -9.87 15.27 -22.13
C LYS A 82 -8.66 14.99 -23.02
N GLN A 83 -8.24 15.98 -23.81
CA GLN A 83 -7.05 15.86 -24.65
C GLN A 83 -5.79 15.72 -23.78
N LYS A 84 -5.59 16.62 -22.81
CA LYS A 84 -4.44 16.56 -21.90
C LYS A 84 -4.42 15.31 -21.01
N TRP A 85 -5.59 14.81 -20.62
CA TRP A 85 -5.71 13.56 -19.88
C TRP A 85 -5.31 12.35 -20.72
N SER A 86 -5.61 12.36 -22.02
CA SER A 86 -5.21 11.30 -22.94
C SER A 86 -3.70 11.28 -23.15
N GLU A 87 -3.08 12.46 -23.32
CA GLU A 87 -1.62 12.62 -23.40
C GLU A 87 -0.92 12.17 -22.09
N TYR A 88 -1.47 12.54 -20.93
CA TYR A 88 -0.95 12.13 -19.62
C TYR A 88 -0.96 10.61 -19.43
N LYS A 89 -2.02 9.92 -19.89
CA LYS A 89 -2.12 8.44 -19.81
C LYS A 89 -1.17 7.70 -20.74
N LEU A 90 -0.78 8.29 -21.87
CA LEU A 90 0.19 7.68 -22.78
C LEU A 90 1.64 7.84 -22.30
N THR A 91 1.88 8.82 -21.44
CA THR A 91 3.23 9.18 -20.93
C THR A 91 3.51 8.68 -19.51
N THR A 92 2.52 8.05 -18.85
CA THR A 92 2.61 7.41 -17.53
C THR A 92 2.51 5.91 -17.68
#